data_AF-A0A353PAE1-F1
#
_entry.id   AF-A0A353PAE1-F1
#
_cell.length_a   1.000
_cell.length_b   1.000
_cell.length_c   1.000
_cell.angle_alpha   90.00
_cell.angle_beta   90.00
_cell.angle_gamma   90.00
#
_symmetry.space_group_name_H-M   'P 1'
#
loop_
_entity.id
_entity.type
_entity.pdbx_description
1 polymer ?
#
loop_
_entity_poly.entity_id
_entity_poly.type
_entity_poly.pdbx_seq_one_letter_code
_entity_poly.pdbx_strand_id
1 'polypeptide(L)' 'MRPDAILPMAKAVLRIEAQAVSALIDRIGDEFVRACQLLLDCQGRVVVMGMGKSGHVGRKIAATLASTGTP' A
#
# COMPACT_ATOMS: atom_id res chain seq x y z
N MET A 1 -10.87 -26.21 12.14
CA MET A 1 -10.92 -25.90 10.69
C MET A 1 -10.79 -27.21 9.95
N ARG A 2 -11.72 -27.56 9.05
CA ARG A 2 -11.64 -28.85 8.35
C ARG A 2 -10.51 -28.79 7.29
N PRO A 3 -9.64 -29.80 7.17
CA PRO A 3 -8.48 -29.76 6.26
C PRO A 3 -8.84 -29.50 4.79
N ASP A 4 -9.97 -30.03 4.33
CA ASP A 4 -10.54 -29.84 2.99
C ASP A 4 -10.90 -28.37 2.69
N ALA A 5 -11.16 -27.55 3.70
CA ALA A 5 -11.53 -26.14 3.56
C ALA A 5 -10.33 -25.18 3.53
N ILE A 6 -9.11 -25.63 3.87
CA ILE A 6 -7.92 -24.76 3.97
C ILE A 6 -7.51 -24.21 2.59
N LEU A 7 -7.36 -25.09 1.60
CA LEU A 7 -6.94 -24.69 0.25
C LEU A 7 -7.98 -23.79 -0.46
N PRO A 8 -9.30 -24.10 -0.43
CA PRO A 8 -10.32 -23.19 -0.95
C PRO A 8 -10.28 -21.82 -0.28
N MET A 9 -10.10 -21.75 1.04
CA MET A 9 -10.08 -20.47 1.76
C MET A 9 -8.82 -19.65 1.46
N ALA A 10 -7.64 -20.26 1.40
CA ALA A 10 -6.41 -19.58 0.99
C ALA A 10 -6.57 -18.96 -0.41
N LYS A 11 -7.13 -19.73 -1.37
CA LYS A 11 -7.44 -19.22 -2.71
C LYS A 11 -8.48 -18.10 -2.68
N ALA A 12 -9.50 -18.19 -1.80
CA ALA A 12 -10.51 -17.15 -1.67
C ALA A 12 -9.92 -15.82 -1.16
N VAL A 13 -9.06 -15.86 -0.14
CA VAL A 13 -8.37 -14.67 0.39
C VAL A 13 -7.55 -13.99 -0.71
N LEU A 14 -6.73 -14.75 -1.44
CA LEU A 14 -5.91 -14.18 -2.53
C LEU A 14 -6.76 -13.57 -3.65
N ARG A 15 -7.91 -14.17 -3.98
CA ARG A 15 -8.84 -13.59 -4.97
C ARG A 15 -9.43 -12.26 -4.49
N ILE A 16 -9.85 -12.19 -3.23
CA ILE A 16 -10.40 -10.95 -2.64
C ILE A 16 -9.33 -9.86 -2.67
N GLU A 17 -8.10 -10.17 -2.28
CA GLU A 17 -7.00 -9.21 -2.30
C GLU A 17 -6.66 -8.74 -3.73
N ALA A 18 -6.61 -9.66 -4.70
CA ALA A 18 -6.36 -9.32 -6.10
C ALA A 18 -7.45 -8.41 -6.68
N GLN A 19 -8.71 -8.68 -6.35
CA GLN A 19 -9.84 -7.82 -6.74
C GLN A 19 -9.73 -6.43 -6.09
N ALA A 20 -9.37 -6.37 -4.80
CA ALA A 20 -9.19 -5.10 -4.10
C ALA A 20 -8.07 -4.26 -4.72
N VAL A 21 -6.93 -4.88 -5.11
CA VAL A 21 -5.84 -4.19 -5.82
C VAL A 21 -6.29 -3.74 -7.21
N SER A 22 -7.00 -4.60 -7.96
CA SER A 22 -7.49 -4.26 -9.31
C SER A 22 -8.43 -3.06 -9.29
N ALA A 23 -9.31 -2.97 -8.27
CA ALA A 23 -10.21 -1.84 -8.10
C ALA A 23 -9.51 -0.51 -7.78
N LEU A 24 -8.21 -0.52 -7.46
CA LEU A 24 -7.44 0.72 -7.27
C LEU A 24 -7.12 1.42 -8.59
N ILE A 25 -7.18 0.73 -9.74
CA ILE A 25 -6.89 1.31 -11.06
C ILE A 25 -7.75 2.54 -11.30
N ASP A 26 -9.06 2.43 -11.04
CA ASP A 26 -10.02 3.53 -11.25
C ASP A 26 -9.87 4.68 -10.24
N ARG A 27 -9.02 4.52 -9.21
CA ARG A 27 -8.73 5.54 -8.20
C ARG A 27 -7.46 6.34 -8.51
N ILE A 28 -6.71 5.96 -9.55
CA ILE A 28 -5.52 6.68 -9.99
C ILE A 28 -5.98 7.80 -10.93
N GLY A 29 -5.92 9.05 -10.44
CA GLY A 29 -6.28 10.25 -11.19
C GLY A 29 -5.51 11.46 -10.68
N ASP A 30 -6.06 12.67 -10.86
CA ASP A 30 -5.33 13.93 -10.63
C ASP A 30 -4.80 14.09 -9.19
N GLU A 31 -5.54 13.62 -8.18
CA GLU A 31 -5.08 13.66 -6.78
C GLU A 31 -3.84 12.78 -6.54
N PHE A 32 -3.68 11.68 -7.30
CA PHE A 32 -2.47 10.87 -7.25
C PHE A 32 -1.27 11.63 -7.84
N VAL A 33 -1.46 12.29 -8.99
CA VAL A 33 -0.44 13.14 -9.62
C VAL A 33 -0.02 14.26 -8.67
N ARG A 34 -1.00 14.92 -8.03
CA ARG A 34 -0.75 15.97 -7.04
C ARG A 34 0.05 15.46 -5.84
N ALA A 35 -0.28 14.28 -5.32
CA ALA A 35 0.48 13.67 -4.23
C ALA A 35 1.93 13.38 -4.62
N CYS A 36 2.18 12.87 -5.84
CA CYS A 36 3.52 12.67 -6.36
C CYS A 36 4.30 13.98 -6.45
N GLN A 37 3.68 15.04 -6.97
CA GLN A 37 4.33 16.35 -7.08
C GLN A 37 4.72 16.92 -5.70
N LEU A 38 3.82 16.82 -4.71
CA LEU A 38 4.10 17.24 -3.33
C LEU A 38 5.27 16.48 -2.71
N LEU A 39 5.42 15.19 -2.99
CA LEU A 39 6.54 14.39 -2.52
C LEU A 39 7.85 14.79 -3.20
N LEU A 40 7.82 15.03 -4.52
CA LEU A 40 8.99 15.45 -5.31
C LEU A 40 9.50 16.84 -4.92
N ASP A 41 8.59 17.75 -4.59
CA ASP A 41 8.93 19.12 -4.19
C ASP A 41 9.37 19.22 -2.71
N CYS A 42 9.27 18.13 -1.94
CA CYS A 42 9.61 18.11 -0.52
C CYS A 42 11.11 18.37 -0.30
N GLN A 43 11.46 19.52 0.27
CA GLN A 43 12.84 19.89 0.64
C GLN A 43 13.31 19.28 1.98
N GLY A 44 12.39 18.63 2.70
CA GLY A 44 12.62 18.10 4.03
C GLY A 44 12.66 16.57 4.04
N ARG A 45 11.83 15.98 4.89
CA ARG A 45 11.65 14.53 4.98
C ARG A 45 10.19 14.15 4.94
N VAL A 46 9.89 13.01 4.34
CA VAL A 46 8.55 12.45 4.29
C VAL A 46 8.32 11.57 5.53
N VAL A 47 7.49 12.06 6.45
CA VAL A 47 7.14 11.32 7.66
C VAL A 47 5.86 10.52 7.43
N VAL A 48 5.95 9.19 7.45
CA VAL A 48 4.79 8.29 7.35
C VAL A 48 4.41 7.80 8.75
N MET A 49 3.17 8.06 9.18
CA MET A 49 2.67 7.67 10.50
C MET A 49 1.39 6.83 10.41
N GLY A 50 1.19 5.96 11.39
CA GLY A 50 -0.01 5.13 11.50
C GLY A 50 0.09 4.14 12.67
N MET A 51 -1.05 3.61 13.11
CA MET A 51 -1.15 2.66 14.22
C MET A 51 -1.58 1.27 13.75
N GLY A 52 -1.20 0.23 14.49
CA GLY A 52 -1.56 -1.16 14.18
C GLY A 52 -1.08 -1.63 12.80
N LYS A 53 -1.95 -2.34 12.06
CA LYS A 53 -1.63 -2.86 10.71
C LYS A 53 -1.20 -1.75 9.74
N SER A 54 -1.89 -0.59 9.79
CA SER A 54 -1.54 0.56 8.97
C SER A 54 -0.16 1.13 9.32
N GLY A 55 0.26 1.06 10.58
CA GLY A 55 1.62 1.42 11.00
C GLY A 55 2.69 0.50 10.41
N HIS A 56 2.42 -0.81 10.31
CA HIS A 56 3.34 -1.75 9.66
C HIS A 56 3.49 -1.47 8.15
N VAL A 57 2.38 -1.22 7.46
CA VAL A 57 2.40 -0.82 6.04
C VAL A 57 3.12 0.52 5.87
N GLY A 58 2.82 1.51 6.71
CA GLY A 58 3.47 2.82 6.68
C GLY A 58 4.98 2.74 6.88
N ARG A 59 5.45 1.90 7.81
CA ARG A 59 6.90 1.65 7.99
C ARG A 59 7.55 1.03 6.75
N LYS A 60 6.85 0.13 6.04
CA LYS A 60 7.34 -0.41 4.77
C LYS A 60 7.40 0.66 3.69
N ILE A 61 6.37 1.50 3.56
CA ILE A 61 6.36 2.62 2.62
C ILE A 61 7.52 3.58 2.90
N ALA A 62 7.72 3.99 4.15
CA ALA A 62 8.82 4.88 4.52
C ALA A 62 10.20 4.29 4.15
N ALA A 63 10.41 2.99 4.41
CA ALA A 63 11.64 2.32 4.01
C ALA A 63 11.82 2.29 2.48
N THR A 64 10.75 2.05 1.73
CA THR A 64 10.80 2.08 0.26
C THR A 64 11.13 3.48 -0.25
N LEU A 65 10.43 4.51 0.21
CA LEU A 65 10.68 5.91 -0.18
C LEU A 65 12.14 6.31 0.08
N ALA A 66 12.65 6.01 1.28
CA ALA A 66 14.05 6.29 1.63
C ALA A 66 15.04 5.55 0.71
N SER A 67 14.75 4.30 0.34
CA SER A 67 15.60 3.53 -0.57
C SER A 67 15.55 4.00 -2.03
N THR A 68 14.52 4.74 -2.42
CA THR A 68 14.36 5.30 -3.78
C THR A 68 14.70 6.79 -3.87
N GLY A 69 15.35 7.36 -2.85
CA GLY A 69 15.83 8.75 -2.88
C GLY A 69 14.85 9.79 -2.35
N THR A 70 13.79 9.37 -1.63
CA THR A 70 12.84 10.26 -0.95
C THR A 70 12.97 10.09 0.58
N PRO A 71 13.86 10.86 1.23
CA PRO A 71 14.21 10.69 2.64
C PRO A 71 13.15 11.18 3.65
#